data_AF-A0A1X1ANJ4-F1
#
_entry.id   AF-A0A1X1ANJ4-F1
#
_cell.length_a   1.000
_cell.length_b   1.000
_cell.length_c   1.000
_cell.angle_alpha   90.00
_cell.angle_beta   90.00
_cell.angle_gamma   90.00
#
_symmetry.space_group_name_H-M   'P 1'
#
loop_
_entity.id
_entity.type
_entity.pdbx_description
1 polymer ?
#
loop_
_entity_poly.entity_id
_entity_poly.type
_entity_poly.pdbx_seq_one_letter_code
_entity_poly.pdbx_strand_id
1 'polypeptide(L)'
;MTFTQQPVRPPRTTNQVVDIVMTVVMLVVQGLAFLISVYISFFFGMATDSCSGECNTAPLDAAFVVTDGGGLATLALAIIVSIVLLVRRRLAFWVPLVGIAIQIALVIVGAHLASSVV
;
A
#
# COMPACT_ATOMS: atom_id res chain seq x y z
N MET A 1 42.66 6.57 -36.47
CA MET A 1 42.42 7.18 -35.15
C MET A 1 40.92 7.08 -34.89
N THR A 2 40.50 6.14 -34.05
CA THR A 2 39.09 5.85 -33.78
C THR A 2 38.69 6.55 -32.49
N PHE A 3 37.89 7.61 -32.58
CA PHE A 3 37.35 8.29 -31.39
C PHE A 3 36.23 7.43 -30.80
N THR A 4 36.49 6.82 -29.64
CA THR A 4 35.46 6.21 -28.80
C THR A 4 34.62 7.33 -28.18
N GLN A 5 33.42 7.54 -28.71
CA GLN A 5 32.39 8.38 -28.09
C GLN A 5 32.00 7.74 -26.75
N GLN A 6 32.59 8.19 -25.64
CA GLN A 6 32.12 7.84 -24.31
C GLN A 6 30.72 8.46 -24.12
N PRO A 7 29.70 7.69 -23.72
CA PRO A 7 28.38 8.24 -23.46
C PRO A 7 28.46 9.18 -22.24
N VAL A 8 28.42 10.49 -22.50
CA VAL A 8 28.28 11.51 -21.45
C VAL A 8 26.93 11.30 -20.79
N ARG A 9 26.91 10.81 -19.53
CA ARG A 9 25.67 10.80 -18.75
C ARG A 9 25.25 12.25 -18.56
N PRO A 10 24.05 12.66 -19.03
CA PRO A 10 23.61 14.02 -18.83
C PRO A 10 23.55 14.31 -17.32
N PRO A 11 23.94 15.52 -16.87
CA PRO A 11 23.84 15.88 -15.47
C PRO A 11 22.38 15.73 -15.04
N ARG A 12 22.14 14.97 -13.96
CA ARG A 12 20.81 14.87 -13.34
C ARG A 12 20.38 16.28 -12.97
N THR A 13 19.41 16.82 -13.68
CA THR A 13 18.86 18.15 -13.36
C THR A 13 18.18 18.05 -11.99
N THR A 14 18.29 19.09 -11.17
CA THR A 14 17.71 19.16 -9.81
C THR A 14 16.24 18.67 -9.77
N ASN A 15 15.50 18.89 -10.86
CA ASN A 15 14.11 18.47 -11.03
C ASN A 15 13.93 16.94 -10.98
N GLN A 16 14.90 16.15 -11.45
CA GLN A 16 14.82 14.68 -11.38
C GLN A 16 15.04 14.16 -9.96
N VAL A 17 15.87 14.82 -9.16
CA VAL A 17 16.11 14.43 -7.76
C VAL A 17 14.87 14.69 -6.92
N VAL A 18 14.22 15.84 -7.13
CA VAL A 18 12.98 16.21 -6.43
C VAL A 18 11.85 15.21 -6.73
N ASP A 19 11.68 14.81 -7.99
CA ASP A 19 10.65 13.84 -8.41
C ASP A 19 10.84 12.46 -7.73
N ILE A 20 12.09 11.97 -7.69
CA ILE A 20 12.44 10.73 -7.01
C ILE A 20 12.14 10.82 -5.52
N VAL A 21 12.60 11.88 -4.84
CA VAL A 21 12.38 12.05 -3.39
C VAL A 21 10.88 12.09 -3.08
N MET A 22 10.09 12.80 -3.87
CA MET A 22 8.65 12.92 -3.64
C MET A 22 7.93 11.57 -3.82
N THR A 23 8.30 10.80 -4.85
CA THR A 23 7.75 9.46 -5.09
C THR A 23 8.11 8.50 -3.95
N VAL A 24 9.37 8.56 -3.48
CA VAL A 24 9.83 7.74 -2.34
C VAL A 24 9.08 8.11 -1.07
N VAL A 25 8.95 9.40 -0.75
CA VAL A 25 8.20 9.86 0.43
C VAL A 25 6.76 9.38 0.37
N MET A 26 6.10 9.48 -0.78
CA MET A 26 4.73 9.01 -0.93
C MET A 26 4.59 7.49 -0.77
N LEU A 27 5.53 6.70 -1.31
CA LEU A 27 5.55 5.25 -1.09
C LEU A 27 5.79 4.90 0.39
N VAL A 28 6.65 5.66 1.09
CA VAL A 28 6.87 5.50 2.53
C VAL A 28 5.59 5.80 3.31
N VAL A 29 4.87 6.87 2.97
CA VAL A 29 3.58 7.20 3.60
C VAL A 29 2.55 6.10 3.37
N GLN A 30 2.49 5.53 2.16
CA GLN A 30 1.61 4.40 1.89
C GLN A 30 2.03 3.14 2.66
N GLY A 31 3.33 2.89 2.79
CA GLY A 31 3.86 1.81 3.63
C GLY A 31 3.48 1.97 5.11
N LEU A 32 3.55 3.20 5.63
CA LEU A 32 3.09 3.51 6.98
C LEU A 32 1.58 3.29 7.13
N ALA A 33 0.78 3.69 6.15
CA ALA A 33 -0.66 3.43 6.15
C ALA A 33 -0.98 1.93 6.16
N PHE A 34 -0.22 1.10 5.41
CA PHE A 34 -0.34 -0.35 5.47
C PHE A 34 0.04 -0.91 6.85
N LEU A 35 1.12 -0.43 7.47
CA LEU A 35 1.51 -0.87 8.82
C LEU A 35 0.44 -0.52 9.87
N ILE A 36 -0.15 0.68 9.77
CA ILE A 36 -1.27 1.09 10.62
C ILE A 36 -2.49 0.19 10.38
N SER A 37 -2.78 -0.15 9.12
CA SER A 37 -3.86 -1.09 8.76
C SER A 37 -3.65 -2.45 9.42
N VAL A 38 -2.47 -3.04 9.29
CA VAL A 38 -2.14 -4.34 9.93
C VAL A 38 -2.23 -4.25 11.44
N TYR A 39 -1.75 -3.15 12.03
CA TYR A 39 -1.87 -2.91 13.46
C TYR A 39 -3.33 -2.86 13.92
N ILE A 40 -4.22 -2.24 13.14
CA ILE A 40 -5.67 -2.24 13.41
C ILE A 40 -6.26 -3.64 13.24
N SER A 41 -5.89 -4.38 12.19
CA SER A 41 -6.36 -5.75 11.95
C SER A 41 -6.10 -6.67 13.15
N PHE A 42 -4.98 -6.51 13.87
CA PHE A 42 -4.69 -7.30 15.08
C PHE A 42 -5.79 -7.20 16.15
N PHE A 43 -6.47 -6.06 16.25
CA PHE A 43 -7.56 -5.88 17.21
C PHE A 43 -8.86 -6.55 16.78
N PHE A 44 -9.00 -7.00 15.52
CA PHE A 44 -10.20 -7.72 15.08
C PHE A 44 -10.41 -9.01 15.86
N GLY A 45 -9.34 -9.63 16.37
CA GLY A 45 -9.42 -10.79 17.25
C GLY A 45 -10.28 -10.54 18.50
N MET A 46 -10.35 -9.31 19.02
CA MET A 46 -11.19 -8.98 20.18
C MET A 46 -12.70 -9.04 19.87
N ALA A 47 -13.10 -9.11 18.59
CA ALA A 47 -14.51 -9.28 18.23
C ALA A 47 -15.07 -10.61 18.77
N THR A 48 -14.23 -11.63 18.97
CA THR A 48 -14.66 -12.94 19.50
C THR A 48 -14.97 -12.91 21.00
N ASP A 49 -14.50 -11.90 21.75
CA ASP A 49 -14.82 -11.74 23.18
C ASP A 49 -16.33 -11.50 23.40
N SER A 50 -17.05 -11.06 22.36
CA SER A 50 -18.50 -10.87 22.41
C SER A 50 -19.30 -12.18 22.32
N CYS A 51 -18.67 -13.29 21.96
CA CYS A 51 -19.33 -14.58 21.81
C CYS A 51 -19.47 -15.29 23.17
N SER A 52 -20.66 -15.76 23.52
CA SER A 52 -20.92 -16.51 24.76
C SER A 52 -20.83 -18.04 24.61
N GLY A 53 -20.42 -18.56 23.45
CA GLY A 53 -20.41 -19.98 23.09
C GLY A 53 -19.49 -20.31 21.90
N GLU A 54 -19.78 -21.36 21.13
CA GLU A 54 -19.01 -21.66 19.90
C GLU A 54 -19.19 -20.53 18.87
N CYS A 55 -18.09 -19.82 18.56
CA CYS A 55 -18.12 -18.70 17.63
C CYS A 55 -17.64 -19.12 16.24
N ASN A 56 -18.37 -18.68 15.20
CA ASN A 56 -17.95 -18.92 13.83
C ASN A 56 -16.84 -17.92 13.46
N THR A 57 -15.60 -18.41 13.33
CA THR A 57 -14.43 -17.59 13.02
C THR A 57 -14.19 -17.41 11.52
N ALA A 58 -14.95 -18.07 10.64
CA ALA A 58 -14.80 -17.93 9.20
C ALA A 58 -14.89 -16.47 8.68
N PRO A 59 -15.80 -15.60 9.21
CA PRO A 59 -15.83 -14.18 8.83
C PRO A 59 -14.59 -13.42 9.28
N LEU A 60 -14.00 -13.84 10.41
CA LEU A 60 -12.79 -13.23 10.96
C LEU A 60 -11.56 -13.55 10.11
N ASP A 61 -11.42 -14.81 9.69
CA ASP A 61 -10.36 -15.22 8.76
C ASP A 61 -10.48 -14.46 7.43
N ALA A 62 -11.70 -14.29 6.92
CA ALA A 62 -11.95 -13.48 5.73
C ALA A 62 -11.59 -12.00 5.96
N ALA A 63 -11.88 -11.44 7.14
CA ALA A 63 -11.49 -10.08 7.50
C ALA A 63 -9.97 -9.90 7.44
N PHE A 64 -9.18 -10.83 8.00
CA PHE A 64 -7.72 -10.78 7.91
C PHE A 64 -7.22 -10.86 6.47
N VAL A 65 -7.75 -11.79 5.67
CA VAL A 65 -7.34 -11.95 4.27
C VAL A 65 -7.66 -10.70 3.44
N VAL A 66 -8.84 -10.11 3.63
CA VAL A 66 -9.23 -8.89 2.92
C VAL A 66 -8.37 -7.71 3.34
N THR A 67 -8.16 -7.52 4.65
CA THR A 67 -7.48 -6.34 5.17
C THR A 67 -5.98 -6.40 4.93
N ASP A 68 -5.34 -7.51 5.31
CA ASP A 68 -3.88 -7.64 5.23
C ASP A 68 -3.45 -8.13 3.84
N GLY A 69 -4.16 -9.10 3.27
CA GLY A 69 -3.89 -9.59 1.91
C GLY A 69 -4.21 -8.54 0.85
N GLY A 70 -5.37 -7.89 0.95
CA GLY A 70 -5.73 -6.77 0.08
C GLY A 70 -4.80 -5.56 0.28
N GLY A 71 -4.42 -5.28 1.54
CA GLY A 71 -3.47 -4.23 1.87
C GLY A 71 -2.08 -4.47 1.26
N LEU A 72 -1.59 -5.70 1.32
CA LEU A 72 -0.30 -6.08 0.73
C LEU A 72 -0.35 -6.00 -0.80
N ALA A 73 -1.44 -6.50 -1.41
CA ALA A 73 -1.64 -6.46 -2.86
C ALA A 73 -1.69 -5.01 -3.39
N THR A 74 -2.38 -4.11 -2.67
CA THR A 74 -2.46 -2.69 -3.04
C THR A 74 -1.13 -1.97 -2.89
N LEU A 75 -0.36 -2.27 -1.84
CA LEU A 75 0.99 -1.75 -1.67
C LEU A 75 1.92 -2.23 -2.79
N ALA A 76 1.90 -3.53 -3.11
CA ALA A 76 2.67 -4.09 -4.22
C ALA A 76 2.30 -3.43 -5.55
N LEU A 77 1.01 -3.26 -5.82
CA LEU A 77 0.52 -2.60 -7.03
C LEU A 77 0.99 -1.14 -7.10
N ALA A 78 0.93 -0.40 -5.99
CA ALA A 78 1.37 0.99 -5.94
C ALA A 78 2.87 1.13 -6.17
N ILE A 79 3.70 0.20 -5.67
CA ILE A 79 5.13 0.14 -5.97
C ILE A 79 5.35 -0.08 -7.47
N ILE A 80 4.69 -1.09 -8.05
CA ILE A 80 4.82 -1.41 -9.49
C ILE A 80 4.43 -0.21 -10.34
N VAL A 81 3.28 0.39 -10.07
CA VAL A 81 2.76 1.54 -10.82
C VAL A 81 3.69 2.74 -10.66
N SER A 82 4.19 3.01 -9.45
CA SER A 82 5.16 4.09 -9.20
C SER A 82 6.45 3.89 -10.01
N ILE A 83 6.98 2.66 -10.08
CA ILE A 83 8.15 2.33 -10.91
C ILE A 83 7.86 2.60 -12.39
N VAL A 84 6.71 2.14 -12.90
CA VAL A 84 6.33 2.35 -14.30
C VAL A 84 6.21 3.83 -14.64
N LEU A 85 5.66 4.64 -13.75
CA LEU A 85 5.49 6.09 -13.94
C LEU A 85 6.83 6.84 -13.90
N LEU A 86 7.74 6.41 -13.01
CA LEU A 86 9.09 6.93 -12.93
C LEU A 86 9.88 6.63 -14.20
N VAL A 87 9.71 5.44 -14.79
CA VAL A 87 10.25 5.09 -16.12
C VAL A 87 9.63 5.94 -17.23
N ARG A 88 8.32 6.23 -17.15
CA ARG A 88 7.60 7.08 -18.12
C ARG A 88 7.77 8.59 -17.91
N ARG A 89 8.56 9.02 -16.92
CA ARG A 89 8.77 10.45 -16.54
C ARG A 89 7.46 11.22 -16.34
N ARG A 90 6.43 10.57 -15.80
CA ARG A 90 5.17 11.22 -15.42
C ARG A 90 5.09 11.31 -13.90
N LEU A 91 5.09 12.54 -13.39
CA LEU A 91 4.75 12.87 -12.00
C LEU A 91 3.32 12.40 -11.71
N ALA A 92 3.18 11.39 -10.86
CA ALA A 92 1.89 10.76 -10.61
C ALA A 92 1.58 10.71 -9.11
N PHE A 93 1.41 11.91 -8.56
CA PHE A 93 0.95 12.16 -7.19
C PHE A 93 -0.37 11.42 -6.85
N TRP A 94 -1.20 11.15 -7.85
CA TRP A 94 -2.51 10.53 -7.68
C TRP A 94 -2.45 9.06 -7.26
N VAL A 95 -1.39 8.34 -7.62
CA VAL A 95 -1.27 6.89 -7.38
C VAL A 95 -1.24 6.53 -5.90
N PRO A 96 -0.32 7.08 -5.09
CA PRO A 96 -0.28 6.80 -3.65
C PRO A 96 -1.51 7.30 -2.90
N LEU A 97 -2.15 8.38 -3.37
CA LEU A 97 -3.43 8.85 -2.80
C LEU A 97 -4.55 7.82 -3.01
N VAL A 98 -4.66 7.26 -4.21
CA VAL A 98 -5.61 6.19 -4.53
C VAL A 98 -5.26 4.92 -3.74
N GLY A 99 -3.98 4.59 -3.61
CA GLY A 99 -3.51 3.47 -2.78
C GLY A 99 -3.99 3.58 -1.34
N ILE A 100 -3.80 4.74 -0.71
CA ILE A 100 -4.28 5.02 0.66
C ILE A 100 -5.80 4.91 0.74
N ALA A 101 -6.54 5.47 -0.22
CA ALA A 101 -8.00 5.38 -0.24
C ALA A 101 -8.50 3.94 -0.32
N ILE A 102 -7.85 3.09 -1.13
CA ILE A 102 -8.18 1.67 -1.21
C ILE A 102 -7.83 0.96 0.11
N GLN A 103 -6.68 1.28 0.72
CA GLN A 103 -6.29 0.76 2.04
C GLN A 103 -7.38 1.04 3.09
N ILE A 104 -7.88 2.28 3.14
CA ILE A 104 -8.95 2.69 4.07
C ILE A 104 -10.23 1.90 3.79
N ALA A 105 -10.61 1.74 2.52
CA ALA A 105 -11.79 0.96 2.14
C ALA A 105 -11.68 -0.51 2.57
N LEU A 106 -10.49 -1.13 2.41
CA LEU A 106 -10.23 -2.50 2.84
C LEU A 106 -10.38 -2.67 4.36
N VAL A 107 -9.88 -1.71 5.15
CA VAL A 107 -10.04 -1.73 6.62
C VAL A 107 -11.51 -1.64 7.02
N ILE A 108 -12.28 -0.77 6.37
CA ILE A 108 -13.72 -0.63 6.67
C ILE A 108 -14.45 -1.95 6.35
N VAL A 109 -14.17 -2.55 5.19
CA VAL A 109 -14.77 -3.84 4.81
C VAL A 109 -14.36 -4.95 5.79
N GLY A 110 -13.08 -5.02 6.16
CA GLY A 110 -12.57 -5.97 7.15
C GLY A 110 -13.22 -5.82 8.52
N ALA A 111 -13.39 -4.58 8.99
CA ALA A 111 -14.07 -4.31 10.26
C ALA A 111 -15.55 -4.75 10.23
N HIS A 112 -16.24 -4.55 9.11
CA HIS A 112 -17.60 -5.06 8.95
C HIS A 112 -17.67 -6.59 8.97
N LEU A 113 -16.75 -7.28 8.29
CA LEU A 113 -16.63 -8.74 8.33
C LEU A 113 -16.31 -9.25 9.74
N ALA A 114 -15.42 -8.57 10.46
CA ALA A 114 -15.09 -8.91 11.83
C ALA A 114 -16.28 -8.70 12.78
N SER A 115 -17.15 -7.71 12.52
CA SER A 115 -18.34 -7.47 13.35
C SER A 115 -19.46 -8.50 13.16
N SER A 116 -19.44 -9.27 12.08
CA SER A 116 -20.47 -10.28 11.78
C SER A 116 -20.18 -11.66 12.40
N VAL A 117 -19.24 -11.74 13.35
CA VAL A 117 -18.92 -12.99 14.08
C VAL A 117 -19.92 -13.32 15.19
N VAL A 118 -20.72 -12.34 15.62
CA VAL A 118 -21.76 -12.49 16.67
C VAL A 118 -23.11 -12.89 16.09
#